data_AF-A0AAD4VQG8-F1
#
_entry.id   AF-A0AAD4VQG8-F1
#
_cell.length_a   1.000
_cell.length_b   1.000
_cell.length_c   1.000
_cell.angle_alpha   90.00
_cell.angle_beta   90.00
_cell.angle_gamma   90.00
#
_symmetry.space_group_name_H-M   'P 1'
#
loop_
_entity.id
_entity.type
_entity.pdbx_description
1 polymer ?
#
loop_
_entity_poly.entity_id
_entity_poly.type
_entity_poly.pdbx_seq_one_letter_code
_entity_poly.pdbx_strand_id
1 'polypeptide(L)'
;MELTETNIMTQKRRRFEKSLKLLFPLVGEKLPRLDLNNKFSPGTFLKSFRVGLGWIHHRMQQLQLKILGLIHQLYLTISSFNAASQLPLIQRLNALVIELDNMAKLSEKCNIQVPMEVFNLIDDGKNPDEFTRDVINSCIAKNQITKGKTDTFKSLRQHLLEELEQTFPDEVESYREIRAASASETKRLAQAQSILQNGDMKVKPEP
;
A
#
# COMPACT_ATOMS: atom_id res chain seq x y z
N MET A 1 -2.35 -15.18 19.02
CA MET A 1 -3.03 -14.62 17.84
C MET A 1 -3.03 -13.09 17.88
N GLU A 2 -3.06 -12.46 19.07
CA GLU A 2 -2.94 -10.99 19.24
C GLU A 2 -1.54 -10.40 18.92
N LEU A 3 -0.45 -11.11 19.21
CA LEU A 3 0.93 -10.64 18.98
C LEU A 3 1.29 -10.40 17.50
N THR A 4 0.56 -11.03 16.58
CA THR A 4 0.70 -10.82 15.13
C THR A 4 -0.01 -9.55 14.65
N GLU A 5 -1.11 -9.15 15.28
CA GLU A 5 -1.86 -7.94 14.89
C GLU A 5 -1.14 -6.66 15.30
N THR A 6 -0.51 -6.65 16.47
CA THR A 6 0.31 -5.51 16.93
C THR A 6 1.50 -5.28 16.00
N ASN A 7 2.20 -6.33 15.58
CA ASN A 7 3.33 -6.23 14.66
C ASN A 7 2.89 -5.72 13.26
N ILE A 8 1.75 -6.18 12.75
CA ILE A 8 1.17 -5.69 11.48
C ILE A 8 0.79 -4.20 11.58
N MET A 9 0.25 -3.75 12.71
CA MET A 9 -0.11 -2.35 12.92
C MET A 9 1.12 -1.44 13.04
N THR A 10 2.18 -1.91 13.69
CA THR A 10 3.48 -1.22 13.76
C THR A 10 4.15 -1.15 12.38
N GLN A 11 4.10 -2.23 11.60
CA GLN A 11 4.60 -2.29 10.22
C GLN A 11 3.85 -1.32 9.30
N LYS A 12 2.51 -1.28 9.41
CA LYS A 12 1.65 -0.32 8.69
C LYS A 12 1.97 1.13 9.07
N ARG A 13 2.21 1.41 10.36
CA ARG A 13 2.63 2.74 10.85
C ARG A 13 3.96 3.19 10.26
N ARG A 14 4.98 2.33 10.21
CA ARG A 14 6.30 2.69 9.62
C ARG A 14 6.21 2.95 8.12
N ARG A 15 5.46 2.13 7.37
CA ARG A 15 5.24 2.38 5.93
C ARG A 15 4.49 3.71 5.71
N PHE A 16 3.54 4.03 6.58
CA PHE A 16 2.77 5.26 6.52
C PHE A 16 3.58 6.52 6.86
N GLU A 17 4.41 6.51 7.91
CA GLU A 17 5.29 7.64 8.23
C GLU A 17 6.29 7.91 7.07
N LYS A 18 6.72 6.85 6.38
CA LYS A 18 7.55 6.96 5.18
C LYS A 18 6.78 7.60 4.02
N SER A 19 5.53 7.20 3.78
CA SER A 19 4.64 7.82 2.79
C SER A 19 4.31 9.27 3.12
N LEU A 20 3.99 9.61 4.37
CA LEU A 20 3.73 10.99 4.78
C LEU A 20 4.95 11.90 4.63
N LYS A 21 6.16 11.42 4.95
CA LYS A 21 7.41 12.17 4.74
C LYS A 21 7.71 12.41 3.26
N LEU A 22 7.34 11.47 2.39
CA LEU A 22 7.40 11.64 0.93
C LEU A 22 6.38 12.65 0.40
N LEU A 23 5.23 12.77 1.05
CA LEU A 23 4.12 13.62 0.62
C LEU A 23 4.08 15.01 1.27
N PHE A 24 4.78 15.22 2.38
CA PHE A 24 4.89 16.53 3.04
C PHE A 24 5.38 17.66 2.09
N PRO A 25 6.34 17.42 1.17
CA PRO A 25 6.76 18.42 0.20
C PRO A 25 5.73 18.72 -0.91
N LEU A 26 4.72 17.87 -1.15
CA LEU A 26 3.70 18.05 -2.19
C LEU A 26 2.64 19.09 -1.82
N VAL A 27 2.43 19.33 -0.52
CA VAL A 27 1.28 20.10 -0.04
C VAL A 27 1.61 21.57 0.25
N GLY A 28 2.90 21.94 0.27
CA GLY A 28 3.31 23.26 0.76
C GLY A 28 2.87 23.51 2.21
N GLU A 29 3.20 24.67 2.77
CA GLU A 29 2.99 25.01 4.19
C GLU A 29 1.52 25.03 4.69
N LYS A 30 0.54 24.54 3.91
CA LYS A 30 -0.89 24.53 4.26
C LYS A 30 -1.48 23.14 4.49
N LEU A 31 -0.71 22.19 5.01
CA LEU A 31 -1.31 21.12 5.80
C LEU A 31 -1.75 21.70 7.15
N PRO A 32 -3.03 21.59 7.58
CA PRO A 32 -3.36 21.86 8.97
C PRO A 32 -2.43 21.01 9.83
N ARG A 33 -1.71 21.63 10.77
CA ARG A 33 -0.71 20.97 11.63
C ARG A 33 -1.34 19.70 12.19
N LEU A 34 -0.95 18.55 11.63
CA LEU A 34 -1.35 17.26 12.14
C LEU A 34 -0.61 17.12 13.47
N ASP A 35 -1.34 17.29 14.57
CA ASP A 35 -0.81 17.10 15.90
C ASP A 35 -0.54 15.60 16.12
N LEU A 36 0.65 15.17 15.70
CA LEU A 36 1.14 13.80 15.81
C LEU A 36 1.44 13.40 17.26
N ASN A 37 1.38 14.35 18.21
CA ASN A 37 1.70 14.14 19.61
C ASN A 37 0.48 13.80 20.49
N ASN A 38 -0.74 14.04 20.00
CA ASN A 38 -1.94 13.69 20.75
C ASN A 38 -2.40 12.27 20.40
N LYS A 39 -2.70 11.46 21.43
CA LYS A 39 -2.89 10.00 21.36
C LYS A 39 -3.57 9.54 20.06
N PHE A 40 -2.81 8.77 19.28
CA PHE A 40 -3.18 8.20 18.00
C PHE A 40 -4.38 7.24 18.14
N SER A 41 -5.60 7.76 18.07
CA SER A 41 -6.79 6.93 17.90
C SER A 41 -6.90 6.51 16.42
N PRO A 42 -7.12 5.21 16.12
CA PRO A 42 -7.24 4.71 14.73
C PRO A 42 -8.25 5.50 13.88
N GLY A 43 -9.30 6.02 14.48
CA GLY A 43 -10.34 6.80 13.79
C GLY A 43 -9.89 8.19 13.35
N THR A 44 -9.07 8.90 14.14
CA THR A 44 -8.56 10.24 13.80
C THR A 44 -7.51 10.15 12.70
N PHE A 45 -6.71 9.09 12.73
CA PHE A 45 -5.70 8.78 11.72
C PHE A 45 -6.29 8.56 10.32
N LEU A 46 -7.29 7.68 10.21
CA LEU A 46 -7.93 7.36 8.93
C LEU A 46 -8.62 8.58 8.31
N LYS A 47 -9.18 9.46 9.14
CA LYS A 47 -9.79 10.72 8.69
C LYS A 47 -8.74 11.66 8.11
N SER A 48 -7.65 11.91 8.83
CA SER A 48 -6.56 12.77 8.34
C SER A 48 -5.90 12.23 7.07
N PHE A 49 -5.71 10.92 6.96
CA PHE A 49 -5.18 10.29 5.75
C PHE A 49 -6.12 10.44 4.56
N ARG A 50 -7.42 10.17 4.74
CA ARG A 50 -8.42 10.34 3.69
C ARG A 50 -8.49 11.77 3.17
N VAL A 51 -8.40 12.75 4.08
CA VAL A 51 -8.36 14.17 3.69
C VAL A 51 -7.11 14.47 2.87
N GLY A 52 -5.92 14.08 3.36
CA GLY A 52 -4.66 14.31 2.64
C GLY A 52 -4.67 13.70 1.23
N LEU A 53 -5.04 12.42 1.11
CA LEU A 53 -5.13 11.72 -0.17
C LEU A 53 -6.14 12.39 -1.13
N GLY A 54 -7.28 12.85 -0.60
CA GLY A 54 -8.26 13.60 -1.36
C GLY A 54 -7.72 14.91 -1.93
N TRP A 55 -6.90 15.66 -1.18
CA TRP A 55 -6.27 16.90 -1.65
C TRP A 55 -5.29 16.66 -2.80
N ILE A 56 -4.49 15.60 -2.72
CA ILE A 56 -3.53 15.26 -3.79
C ILE A 56 -4.26 14.81 -5.04
N HIS A 57 -5.24 13.92 -4.89
CA HIS A 57 -6.07 13.46 -6.00
C HIS A 57 -6.77 14.64 -6.69
N HIS A 58 -7.40 15.52 -5.91
CA HIS A 58 -8.04 16.72 -6.44
C HIS A 58 -7.03 17.63 -7.13
N ARG A 59 -5.85 17.87 -6.55
CA ARG A 59 -4.82 18.72 -7.15
C ARG A 59 -4.30 18.14 -8.47
N MET A 60 -4.07 16.84 -8.53
CA MET A 60 -3.63 16.14 -9.74
C MET A 60 -4.70 16.21 -10.84
N GLN A 61 -5.97 15.97 -10.49
CA GLN A 61 -7.08 16.11 -11.44
C GLN A 61 -7.21 17.54 -11.99
N GLN A 62 -7.11 18.54 -11.13
CA GLN A 62 -7.15 19.95 -11.55
C GLN A 62 -6.02 20.29 -12.53
N LEU A 63 -4.82 19.76 -12.29
CA LEU A 63 -3.67 19.97 -13.18
C LEU A 63 -3.88 19.29 -14.55
N GLN A 64 -4.34 18.04 -14.55
CA GLN A 64 -4.65 17.31 -15.79
C GLN A 64 -5.71 18.03 -16.62
N LEU A 65 -6.82 18.45 -15.99
CA LEU A 65 -7.89 19.19 -16.68
C LEU A 65 -7.38 20.53 -17.23
N LYS A 66 -6.52 21.23 -16.49
CA LYS A 66 -5.94 22.50 -16.94
C LYS A 66 -5.04 22.32 -18.16
N ILE A 67 -4.17 21.31 -18.16
CA ILE A 67 -3.30 20.97 -19.30
C ILE A 67 -4.15 20.59 -20.52
N LEU A 68 -5.13 19.71 -20.35
CA LEU A 68 -6.04 19.31 -21.44
C LEU A 68 -6.79 20.51 -22.03
N GLY A 69 -7.28 21.41 -21.16
CA GLY A 69 -7.93 22.65 -21.57
C GLY A 69 -7.00 23.55 -22.38
N LEU A 70 -5.75 23.72 -21.95
CA LEU A 70 -4.74 24.49 -22.70
C LEU A 70 -4.43 23.88 -24.06
N ILE A 71 -4.26 22.55 -24.14
CA ILE A 71 -4.04 21.84 -25.41
C ILE A 71 -5.22 22.04 -26.36
N HIS A 72 -6.45 21.88 -25.88
CA HIS A 72 -7.64 22.08 -26.70
C HIS A 72 -7.75 23.52 -27.20
N GLN A 73 -7.50 24.50 -26.33
CA GLN A 73 -7.52 25.91 -26.71
C GLN A 73 -6.42 26.29 -27.70
N LEU A 74 -5.23 25.69 -27.57
CA LEU A 74 -4.16 25.82 -28.56
C LEU A 74 -4.59 25.26 -29.90
N TYR A 75 -5.17 24.06 -29.92
CA TYR A 75 -5.72 23.45 -31.13
C TYR A 75 -6.73 24.38 -31.83
N LEU A 76 -7.70 24.95 -31.09
CA LEU A 76 -8.67 25.88 -31.66
C LEU A 76 -8.00 27.13 -32.25
N THR A 77 -7.02 27.70 -31.53
CA THR A 77 -6.30 28.92 -31.96
C THR A 77 -5.47 28.68 -33.22
N ILE A 78 -4.89 27.49 -33.37
CA ILE A 78 -4.10 27.08 -34.54
C ILE A 78 -5.03 26.76 -35.73
N SER A 79 -6.14 26.06 -35.48
CA SER A 79 -7.10 25.65 -36.51
C SER A 79 -7.76 26.85 -37.22
N SER A 80 -7.97 27.96 -36.51
CA SER A 80 -8.51 29.21 -37.06
C SER A 80 -7.55 30.39 -36.95
N PHE A 81 -6.26 30.15 -37.22
CA PHE A 81 -5.21 31.14 -37.05
C PHE A 81 -5.42 32.40 -37.89
N ASN A 82 -5.17 33.57 -37.28
CA ASN A 82 -5.15 34.87 -37.94
C ASN A 82 -4.14 35.80 -37.25
N ALA A 83 -3.85 36.97 -37.84
CA ALA A 83 -2.85 37.88 -37.31
C ALA A 83 -3.15 38.36 -35.87
N ALA A 84 -4.42 38.47 -35.48
CA ALA A 84 -4.81 38.86 -34.12
C ALA A 84 -4.62 37.72 -33.10
N SER A 85 -4.54 36.45 -33.54
CA SER A 85 -4.36 35.30 -32.64
C SER A 85 -2.90 34.96 -32.33
N GLN A 86 -1.93 35.66 -32.94
CA GLN A 86 -0.50 35.44 -32.72
C GLN A 86 -0.08 35.62 -31.25
N LEU A 87 -0.50 36.72 -30.61
CA LEU A 87 -0.16 36.98 -29.21
C LEU A 87 -0.85 35.98 -28.26
N PRO A 88 -2.18 35.71 -28.36
CA PRO A 88 -2.84 34.66 -27.59
C PRO A 88 -2.21 33.26 -27.75
N LEU A 89 -1.74 32.91 -28.95
CA LEU A 89 -1.07 31.63 -29.21
C LEU A 89 0.21 31.49 -28.37
N ILE A 90 1.08 32.50 -28.40
CA ILE A 90 2.33 32.51 -27.64
C ILE A 90 2.04 32.45 -26.13
N GLN A 91 1.06 33.23 -25.66
CA GLN A 91 0.66 33.22 -24.24
C GLN A 91 0.18 31.83 -23.79
N ARG A 92 -0.66 31.16 -24.59
CA ARG A 92 -1.18 29.82 -24.29
C ARG A 92 -0.08 28.76 -24.33
N LEU A 93 0.89 28.89 -25.25
CA LEU A 93 2.03 27.98 -25.34
C LEU A 93 2.93 28.10 -24.10
N ASN A 94 3.26 29.33 -23.70
CA ASN A 94 4.01 29.57 -22.47
C ASN A 94 3.26 29.06 -21.23
N ALA A 95 1.94 29.26 -21.17
CA ALA A 95 1.11 28.71 -20.09
C ALA A 95 1.16 27.17 -20.05
N LEU A 96 1.11 26.49 -21.20
CA LEU A 96 1.24 25.04 -21.27
C LEU A 96 2.60 24.57 -20.74
N VAL A 97 3.69 25.22 -21.14
CA VAL A 97 5.05 24.91 -20.65
C VAL A 97 5.14 25.04 -19.13
N ILE A 98 4.58 26.11 -18.56
CA ILE A 98 4.55 26.32 -17.10
C ILE A 98 3.78 25.21 -16.39
N GLU A 99 2.62 24.80 -16.92
CA GLU A 99 1.82 23.73 -16.29
C GLU A 99 2.47 22.34 -16.43
N LEU A 100 3.18 22.07 -17.53
CA LEU A 100 3.97 20.84 -17.68
C LEU A 100 5.16 20.80 -16.70
N ASP A 101 5.84 21.93 -16.48
CA ASP A 101 6.89 22.06 -15.46
C ASP A 101 6.33 21.85 -14.04
N ASN A 102 5.16 22.39 -13.73
CA ASN A 102 4.45 22.13 -12.48
C ASN A 102 4.13 20.63 -12.30
N MET A 103 3.74 19.94 -13.38
CA MET A 103 3.47 18.49 -13.37
C MET A 103 4.74 17.69 -13.08
N ALA A 104 5.86 18.03 -13.72
CA ALA A 104 7.15 17.39 -13.48
C ALA A 104 7.59 17.54 -12.01
N LYS A 105 7.54 18.75 -11.45
CA LYS A 105 7.88 19.04 -10.05
C LYS A 105 6.99 18.33 -9.03
N LEU A 106 5.72 18.09 -9.36
CA LEU A 106 4.83 17.28 -8.54
C LEU A 106 5.17 15.80 -8.65
N SER A 107 5.53 15.32 -9.84
CA SER A 107 5.90 13.92 -10.07
C SER A 107 7.16 13.49 -9.28
N GLU A 108 8.16 14.36 -9.16
CA GLU A 108 9.41 14.10 -8.40
C GLU A 108 9.14 13.73 -6.93
N LYS A 109 8.04 14.23 -6.38
CA LYS A 109 7.67 14.00 -4.98
C LYS A 109 6.77 12.78 -4.81
N CYS A 110 6.30 12.17 -5.90
CA CYS A 110 5.48 10.96 -5.91
C CYS A 110 6.35 9.72 -6.17
N ASN A 111 7.07 9.24 -5.14
CA ASN A 111 7.85 8.00 -5.24
C ASN A 111 6.98 6.74 -5.10
N ILE A 112 6.11 6.49 -6.09
CA ILE A 112 5.20 5.34 -6.13
C ILE A 112 5.71 4.36 -7.20
N GLN A 113 5.90 3.10 -6.80
CA GLN A 113 6.21 2.03 -7.74
C GLN A 113 4.89 1.47 -8.30
N VAL A 114 4.74 1.54 -9.61
CA VAL A 114 3.58 1.02 -10.33
C VAL A 114 4.02 -0.26 -11.06
N PRO A 115 3.31 -1.40 -10.89
CA PRO A 115 3.60 -2.61 -11.64
C PRO A 115 3.47 -2.39 -13.14
N MET A 116 4.34 -3.03 -13.95
CA MET A 116 4.32 -2.87 -15.41
C MET A 116 3.02 -3.35 -16.05
N GLU A 117 2.35 -4.32 -15.44
CA GLU A 117 1.06 -4.84 -15.89
C GLU A 117 -0.02 -3.75 -15.88
N VAL A 118 0.03 -2.83 -14.91
CA VAL A 118 -0.88 -1.68 -14.87
C VAL A 118 -0.60 -0.73 -16.03
N PHE A 119 0.68 -0.54 -16.38
CA PHE A 119 1.08 0.29 -17.52
C PHE A 119 0.59 -0.30 -18.85
N ASN A 120 0.74 -1.62 -19.03
CA ASN A 120 0.25 -2.32 -20.23
C ASN A 120 -1.27 -2.18 -20.39
N LEU A 121 -2.04 -2.23 -19.29
CA LEU A 121 -3.49 -1.99 -19.34
C LEU A 121 -3.81 -0.57 -19.82
N ILE A 122 -3.03 0.43 -19.42
CA ILE A 122 -3.22 1.83 -19.85
C ILE A 122 -2.93 1.97 -21.34
N ASP A 123 -1.82 1.40 -21.82
CA ASP A 123 -1.43 1.44 -23.24
C ASP A 123 -2.47 0.75 -24.13
N ASP A 124 -3.07 -0.35 -23.66
CA ASP A 124 -4.16 -1.06 -24.32
C ASP A 124 -5.51 -0.32 -24.25
N GLY A 125 -5.60 0.81 -23.54
CA GLY A 125 -6.85 1.54 -23.32
C GLY A 125 -7.85 0.84 -22.38
N LYS A 126 -7.37 -0.10 -21.55
CA LYS A 126 -8.17 -0.83 -20.56
C LYS A 126 -8.17 -0.13 -19.21
N ASN A 127 -9.07 -0.56 -18.33
CA ASN A 127 -9.15 -0.02 -16.97
C ASN A 127 -8.00 -0.61 -16.10
N PRO A 128 -7.07 0.22 -15.57
CA PRO A 128 -6.01 -0.26 -14.69
C PRO A 128 -6.50 -0.92 -13.39
N ASP A 129 -7.75 -0.67 -12.97
CA ASP A 129 -8.37 -1.33 -11.82
C ASP A 129 -8.60 -2.83 -12.03
N GLU A 130 -8.58 -3.33 -13.26
CA GLU A 130 -8.64 -4.75 -13.56
C GLU A 130 -7.46 -5.50 -12.93
N PHE A 131 -6.26 -4.94 -12.99
CA PHE A 131 -5.10 -5.52 -12.32
C PHE A 131 -5.33 -5.63 -10.81
N THR A 132 -5.83 -4.55 -10.18
CA THR A 132 -6.11 -4.55 -8.74
C THR A 132 -7.15 -5.62 -8.37
N ARG A 133 -8.20 -5.74 -9.18
CA ARG A 133 -9.25 -6.75 -9.02
C ARG A 133 -8.68 -8.17 -9.12
N ASP A 134 -7.84 -8.43 -10.11
CA ASP A 134 -7.26 -9.75 -10.35
C ASP A 134 -6.29 -10.16 -9.24
N VAL A 135 -5.46 -9.23 -8.76
CA VAL A 135 -4.57 -9.48 -7.61
C VAL A 135 -5.37 -9.79 -6.34
N ILE A 136 -6.46 -9.05 -6.07
CA ILE A 136 -7.33 -9.31 -4.92
C ILE A 136 -8.00 -10.69 -5.06
N ASN A 137 -8.57 -10.99 -6.21
CA ASN A 137 -9.23 -12.27 -6.47
C ASN A 137 -8.24 -13.45 -6.36
N SER A 138 -7.03 -13.30 -6.91
CA SER A 138 -5.96 -14.28 -6.77
C SER A 138 -5.57 -14.50 -5.30
N CYS A 139 -5.50 -13.42 -4.51
CA CYS A 139 -5.22 -13.50 -3.08
C CYS A 139 -6.33 -14.26 -2.32
N ILE A 140 -7.60 -13.96 -2.61
CA ILE A 140 -8.76 -14.65 -2.03
C ILE A 140 -8.71 -16.15 -2.36
N ALA A 141 -8.52 -16.50 -3.63
CA ALA A 141 -8.44 -17.89 -4.06
C ALA A 141 -7.28 -18.64 -3.38
N LYS A 142 -6.08 -18.04 -3.35
CA LYS A 142 -4.91 -18.62 -2.67
C LYS A 142 -5.14 -18.79 -1.17
N ASN A 143 -5.81 -17.84 -0.52
CA ASN A 143 -6.16 -17.93 0.90
C ASN A 143 -7.13 -19.09 1.16
N GLN A 144 -8.18 -19.23 0.34
CA GLN A 144 -9.14 -20.33 0.42
C GLN A 144 -8.47 -21.69 0.21
N ILE A 145 -7.60 -21.82 -0.81
CA ILE A 145 -6.83 -23.04 -1.07
C ILE A 145 -5.95 -23.38 0.13
N THR A 146 -5.26 -22.39 0.70
CA THR A 146 -4.38 -22.58 1.86
C THR A 146 -5.17 -23.03 3.10
N LYS A 147 -6.34 -22.43 3.32
CA LYS A 147 -7.27 -22.83 4.37
C LYS A 147 -7.76 -24.27 4.15
N GLY A 148 -8.23 -24.59 2.94
CA GLY A 148 -8.69 -25.93 2.58
C GLY A 148 -7.61 -27.00 2.80
N LYS A 149 -6.38 -26.77 2.32
CA LYS A 149 -5.23 -27.66 2.58
C LYS A 149 -5.02 -27.86 4.08
N THR A 150 -5.02 -26.77 4.85
CA THR A 150 -4.83 -26.81 6.30
C THR A 150 -5.93 -27.64 6.98
N ASP A 151 -7.17 -27.48 6.55
CA ASP A 151 -8.32 -28.19 7.11
C ASP A 151 -8.31 -29.68 6.75
N THR A 152 -7.92 -30.03 5.51
CA THR A 152 -7.71 -31.43 5.10
C THR A 152 -6.61 -32.10 5.93
N PHE A 153 -5.45 -31.43 6.13
CA PHE A 153 -4.39 -31.99 6.97
C PHE A 153 -4.82 -32.14 8.44
N LYS A 154 -5.63 -31.22 8.97
CA LYS A 154 -6.19 -31.34 10.32
C LYS A 154 -7.13 -32.54 10.43
N SER A 155 -8.02 -32.73 9.45
CA SER A 155 -8.97 -33.86 9.40
C SER A 155 -8.24 -35.19 9.25
N LEU A 156 -7.26 -35.29 8.34
CA LEU A 156 -6.44 -36.50 8.19
C LEU A 156 -5.73 -36.86 9.50
N ARG A 157 -5.08 -35.88 10.14
CA ARG A 157 -4.44 -36.09 11.44
C ARG A 157 -5.43 -36.57 12.49
N GLN A 158 -6.63 -35.99 12.52
CA GLN A 158 -7.66 -36.38 13.49
C GLN A 158 -8.09 -37.82 13.29
N HIS A 159 -8.43 -38.22 12.06
CA HIS A 159 -8.82 -39.60 11.76
C HIS A 159 -7.70 -40.60 12.10
N LEU A 160 -6.44 -40.28 11.77
CA LEU A 160 -5.30 -41.14 12.13
C LEU A 160 -5.14 -41.29 13.64
N LEU A 161 -5.37 -40.23 14.42
CA LEU A 161 -5.29 -40.29 15.88
C LEU A 161 -6.44 -41.09 16.47
N GLU A 162 -7.65 -40.98 15.92
CA GLU A 162 -8.83 -41.75 16.35
C GLU A 162 -8.61 -43.26 16.15
N GLU A 163 -8.10 -43.68 15.00
CA GLU A 163 -7.76 -45.09 14.72
C GLU A 163 -6.63 -45.63 15.61
N LEU A 164 -5.59 -44.81 15.82
CA LEU A 164 -4.47 -45.18 16.69
C LEU A 164 -4.91 -45.27 18.16
N GLU A 165 -5.81 -44.42 18.63
CA GLU A 165 -6.29 -44.43 20.02
C GLU A 165 -7.07 -45.71 20.35
N GLN A 166 -7.78 -46.28 19.36
CA GLN A 166 -8.43 -47.58 19.52
C GLN A 166 -7.44 -48.75 19.58
N THR A 167 -6.28 -48.63 18.90
CA THR A 167 -5.34 -49.75 18.73
C THR A 167 -4.17 -49.69 19.73
N PHE A 168 -3.72 -48.49 20.09
CA PHE A 168 -2.48 -48.16 20.83
C PHE A 168 -2.68 -46.92 21.73
N PRO A 169 -3.49 -47.03 22.81
CA PRO A 169 -3.88 -45.87 23.62
C PRO A 169 -2.70 -45.22 24.37
N ASP A 170 -1.75 -46.01 24.89
CA ASP A 170 -0.63 -45.51 25.69
C ASP A 170 0.37 -44.71 24.83
N GLU A 171 0.59 -45.15 23.58
CA GLU A 171 1.44 -44.47 22.60
C GLU A 171 0.83 -43.14 22.14
N VAL A 172 -0.50 -43.08 21.99
CA VAL A 172 -1.21 -41.84 21.64
C VAL A 172 -1.10 -40.82 22.76
N GLU A 173 -1.20 -41.23 24.03
CA GLU A 173 -1.01 -40.32 25.16
C GLU A 173 0.41 -39.74 25.16
N SER A 174 1.43 -40.59 25.00
CA SER A 174 2.83 -40.18 24.87
C SER A 174 3.03 -39.17 23.71
N TYR A 175 2.39 -39.40 22.57
CA TYR A 175 2.42 -38.47 21.43
C TYR A 175 1.76 -37.12 21.75
N ARG A 176 0.62 -37.11 22.45
CA ARG A 176 -0.09 -35.88 22.85
C ARG A 176 0.79 -35.02 23.76
N GLU A 177 1.51 -35.63 24.69
CA GLU A 177 2.47 -34.95 25.57
C GLU A 177 3.63 -34.30 24.79
N ILE A 178 4.29 -35.08 23.92
CA ILE A 178 5.40 -34.59 23.08
C ILE A 178 4.94 -33.42 22.20
N ARG A 179 3.74 -33.53 21.62
CA ARG A 179 3.16 -32.48 20.79
C ARG A 179 2.85 -31.22 21.58
N ALA A 180 2.30 -31.34 22.78
CA ALA A 180 2.01 -30.21 23.66
C ALA A 180 3.31 -29.49 24.09
N ALA A 181 4.34 -30.25 24.46
CA ALA A 181 5.67 -29.73 24.78
C ALA A 181 6.26 -28.96 23.59
N SER A 182 6.28 -29.58 22.40
CA SER A 182 6.81 -28.98 21.16
C SER A 182 6.07 -27.69 20.77
N ALA A 183 4.73 -27.67 20.91
CA ALA A 183 3.93 -26.49 20.62
C ALA A 183 4.20 -25.35 21.62
N SER A 184 4.43 -25.66 22.89
CA SER A 184 4.79 -24.68 23.92
C SER A 184 6.17 -24.07 23.67
N GLU A 185 7.14 -24.90 23.27
CA GLU A 185 8.50 -24.48 22.94
C GLU A 185 8.51 -23.58 21.70
N THR A 186 7.79 -23.97 20.64
CA THR A 186 7.64 -23.15 19.43
C THR A 186 7.03 -21.78 19.74
N LYS A 187 6.02 -21.72 20.62
CA LYS A 187 5.44 -20.45 21.09
C LYS A 187 6.44 -19.60 21.86
N ARG A 188 7.24 -20.21 22.75
CA ARG A 188 8.29 -19.51 23.51
C ARG A 188 9.38 -18.95 22.60
N LEU A 189 9.84 -19.73 21.61
CA LEU A 189 10.84 -19.29 20.64
C LEU A 189 10.32 -18.14 19.77
N ALA A 190 9.07 -18.22 19.30
CA ALA A 190 8.44 -17.14 18.55
C ALA A 190 8.30 -15.85 19.39
N GLN A 191 7.99 -15.99 20.69
CA GLN A 191 7.96 -14.86 21.62
C GLN A 191 9.36 -14.28 21.89
N ALA A 192 10.36 -15.13 22.12
CA ALA A 192 11.74 -14.70 22.34
C ALA A 192 12.34 -13.98 21.12
N GLN A 193 12.08 -14.48 19.90
CA GLN A 193 12.49 -13.82 18.65
C GLN A 193 11.80 -12.46 18.46
N SER A 194 10.55 -12.30 18.92
CA SER A 194 9.85 -11.01 18.88
C SER A 194 10.38 -9.99 19.89
N ILE A 195 10.94 -10.45 21.02
CA ILE A 195 11.52 -9.60 22.06
C ILE A 195 12.91 -9.08 21.65
N LEU A 196 13.69 -9.88 20.91
CA LEU A 196 15.05 -9.51 20.46
C LEU A 196 15.07 -8.58 19.24
N GLN A 197 13.98 -8.43 18.48
CA GLN A 197 13.94 -7.57 17.28
C GLN A 197 13.53 -6.11 17.54
N ASN A 198 13.24 -5.74 18.80
CA ASN A 198 12.85 -4.37 19.19
C ASN A 198 13.98 -3.58 19.90
N GLY A 199 15.23 -4.04 19.87
CA GLY A 199 16.40 -3.33 20.41
C GLY A 199 17.33 -2.81 19.31
N ASP A 200 17.37 -1.49 19.13
CA ASP A 200 18.40 -0.66 18.50
C ASP A 200 19.26 -1.24 17.35
N MET A 201 18.88 -0.94 16.09
CA MET A 201 19.88 -0.69 15.05
C MET A 201 20.20 0.81 15.02
N LYS A 202 21.09 1.25 15.91
CA LYS A 202 21.84 2.48 15.72
C LYS A 202 22.93 2.19 14.68
N VAL A 203 22.64 2.49 13.42
CA VAL A 203 23.64 2.43 12.34
C VAL A 203 24.69 3.50 12.63
N LYS A 204 25.90 3.08 13.00
CA LYS A 204 27.08 3.94 13.05
C LYS A 204 27.38 4.47 11.64
N PRO A 205 27.66 5.77 11.46
CA PRO A 205 28.31 6.25 10.26
C PRO A 205 29.82 6.07 10.41
N GLU A 206 30.48 5.54 9.39
CA GLU A 206 31.94 5.52 9.27
C GLU A 206 32.31 5.43 7.79
N PRO A 207 33.50 5.90 7.40
CA PRO A 207 33.95 7.29 7.36
C PRO A 207 33.91 7.87 5.94
#